data_AF-A0A947PZA9-F1
#
_entry.id   AF-A0A947PZA9-F1
#
_cell.length_a   1.000
_cell.length_b   1.000
_cell.length_c   1.000
_cell.angle_alpha   90.00
_cell.angle_beta   90.00
_cell.angle_gamma   90.00
#
_symmetry.space_group_name_H-M   'P 1'
#
loop_
_entity.id
_entity.type
_entity.pdbx_description
1 polymer ?
#
loop_
_entity_poly.entity_id
_entity_poly.type
_entity_poly.pdbx_seq_one_letter_code
_entity_poly.pdbx_strand_id
1 'polypeptide(L)' 'MTYAYWVRDNGGVWTELSATVQIRRDHNPTYAEVLFLLHQEAAHLLADQDHHFFEGLVLSADPLSDTPRYEMLLGS' A
#
# COMPACT_ATOMS: atom_id res chain seq x y z
N MET A 1 14.25 -14.08 6.03
CA MET A 1 15.05 -12.96 6.57
C MET A 1 14.26 -11.72 6.19
N THR A 2 13.71 -11.00 7.16
CA THR A 2 12.78 -9.90 6.91
C THR A 2 13.59 -8.61 6.91
N TYR A 3 13.58 -7.88 5.80
CA TYR A 3 14.22 -6.59 5.67
C TYR A 3 13.14 -5.51 5.83
N ALA A 4 13.44 -4.46 6.59
CA ALA A 4 12.51 -3.35 6.83
C ALA A 4 13.12 -2.07 6.28
N TYR A 5 12.33 -1.30 5.52
CA TYR A 5 12.78 -0.07 4.88
C TYR A 5 12.29 1.17 5.63
N TRP A 6 13.18 2.14 5.80
CA TRP A 6 12.93 3.34 6.59
C TRP A 6 13.22 4.58 5.75
N VAL A 7 12.32 5.55 5.79
CA VAL A 7 12.52 6.87 5.20
C VAL A 7 12.68 7.90 6.29
N ARG A 8 13.57 8.86 6.08
CA ARG A 8 13.76 9.98 6.99
C ARG A 8 12.84 11.12 6.57
N ASP A 9 11.93 11.51 7.45
CA ASP A 9 11.08 12.68 7.21
C ASP A 9 11.88 13.99 7.28
N ASN A 10 11.24 15.12 6.91
CA ASN A 10 11.86 16.45 6.97
C ASN A 10 12.23 16.89 8.40
N GLY A 11 11.70 16.23 9.44
CA GLY A 11 12.04 16.44 10.85
C GLY A 11 13.24 15.60 11.31
N GLY A 12 13.76 14.73 10.46
CA GLY A 12 14.89 13.86 10.75
C GLY A 12 14.52 12.55 11.44
N VAL A 13 13.23 12.23 11.56
CA VAL A 13 12.71 10.98 12.15
C VAL A 13 12.66 9.90 11.08
N TRP A 14 13.19 8.72 11.41
CA TRP A 14 13.07 7.55 10.56
C TRP A 14 11.71 6.89 10.78
N THR A 15 10.97 6.69 9.69
CA THR A 15 9.67 6.02 9.69
C THR A 15 9.71 4.84 8.73
N GLU A 16 9.21 3.69 9.17
CA GLU A 16 9.02 2.54 8.29
C GLU A 16 8.06 2.92 7.16
N LEU A 17 8.44 2.61 5.92
CA LEU A 17 7.62 2.95 4.76
C LEU A 17 6.48 1.94 4.61
N SER A 18 5.26 2.36 4.94
CA SER A 18 4.03 1.65 4.56
C SER A 18 3.13 2.61 3.78
N ALA A 19 2.56 2.15 2.67
CA ALA A 19 1.66 2.94 1.84
C ALA A 19 0.24 2.41 1.93
N THR A 20 -0.75 3.26 2.16
CA THR A 20 -2.16 2.82 2.18
C THR A 20 -2.78 3.01 0.81
N VAL A 21 -3.31 1.93 0.23
CA VAL A 21 -4.11 1.95 -0.99
C VAL A 21 -5.59 2.06 -0.63
N GLN A 22 -6.23 3.15 -1.07
CA GLN A 22 -7.66 3.38 -0.90
C GLN A 22 -8.41 3.03 -2.18
N ILE A 23 -9.37 2.11 -2.07
CA ILE A 23 -10.22 1.70 -3.20
C ILE A 23 -11.57 2.42 -3.08
N ARG A 24 -11.81 3.42 -3.93
CA ARG A 24 -13.10 4.14 -3.99
C ARG A 24 -14.01 3.49 -5.02
N ARG A 25 -15.24 3.12 -4.63
CA ARG A 25 -16.23 2.54 -5.53
C ARG A 25 -17.64 3.04 -5.26
N ASP A 26 -18.43 3.05 -6.32
CA ASP A 26 -19.86 3.37 -6.39
C ASP A 26 -20.76 2.15 -6.18
N HIS A 27 -20.21 0.94 -6.31
CA HIS A 27 -20.89 -0.33 -6.08
C HIS A 27 -20.03 -1.30 -5.26
N ASN A 28 -20.65 -2.37 -4.79
CA ASN A 28 -19.97 -3.39 -4.00
C ASN A 28 -19.14 -4.30 -4.92
N PRO A 29 -17.81 -4.30 -4.83
CA PRO A 29 -16.98 -4.98 -5.79
C PRO A 29 -16.84 -6.47 -5.51
N THR A 30 -16.61 -7.23 -6.57
CA THR A 30 -16.12 -8.60 -6.45
C THR A 30 -14.67 -8.61 -5.97
N TYR A 31 -14.26 -9.72 -5.34
CA TYR A 31 -12.88 -9.90 -4.88
C TYR A 31 -11.86 -9.79 -6.03
N ALA A 32 -12.21 -10.27 -7.23
CA ALA A 32 -11.35 -10.19 -8.39
C ALA A 32 -11.11 -8.73 -8.82
N GLU A 33 -12.15 -7.90 -8.82
CA GLU A 33 -11.99 -6.49 -9.14
C GLU A 33 -11.21 -5.76 -8.05
N VAL A 34 -11.36 -6.13 -6.78
CA VAL A 34 -10.56 -5.56 -5.67
C VAL A 34 -9.09 -5.79 -5.91
N LEU A 35 -8.70 -7.03 -6.23
CA LEU A 35 -7.30 -7.37 -6.56
C LEU A 35 -6.79 -6.61 -7.79
N PHE A 36 -7.63 -6.47 -8.83
CA PHE A 36 -7.23 -5.74 -10.04
C PHE A 36 -6.97 -4.26 -9.79
N LEU A 37 -7.87 -3.56 -9.07
CA LEU A 37 -7.67 -2.15 -8.74
C LEU A 37 -6.47 -1.95 -7.82
N LEU A 38 -6.27 -2.84 -6.84
CA LEU A 38 -5.08 -2.82 -5.99
C LEU A 38 -3.79 -2.93 -6.79
N HIS A 39 -3.78 -3.81 -7.80
CA HIS A 39 -2.63 -3.97 -8.68
C HIS A 39 -2.34 -2.70 -9.49
N GLN A 40 -3.38 -2.05 -10.04
CA GLN A 40 -3.23 -0.80 -10.78
C GLN A 40 -2.70 0.34 -9.90
N GLU A 41 -3.27 0.52 -8.71
CA GLU A 41 -2.83 1.56 -7.77
C GLU A 41 -1.40 1.32 -7.27
N ALA A 42 -1.04 0.08 -6.96
CA ALA A 42 0.33 -0.28 -6.61
C ALA A 42 1.31 0.04 -7.75
N ALA A 43 0.95 -0.31 -8.99
CA ALA A 43 1.77 -0.01 -10.16
C ALA A 43 1.94 1.49 -10.40
N HIS A 44 0.87 2.29 -10.23
CA HIS A 44 0.96 3.75 -10.32
C HIS A 44 1.85 4.36 -9.23
N LEU A 45 1.71 3.89 -7.98
CA LEU A 45 2.55 4.36 -6.86
C LEU A 45 4.03 4.02 -7.07
N LEU A 46 4.31 2.89 -7.72
CA LEU A 46 5.67 2.41 -7.97
C LEU A 46 6.26 2.91 -9.29
N ALA A 47 5.47 3.51 -10.19
CA ALA A 47 5.91 3.90 -11.53
C ALA A 47 7.12 4.86 -11.52
N ASP A 48 7.22 5.71 -10.49
CA ASP A 48 8.32 6.68 -10.33
C ASP A 48 9.35 6.25 -9.26
N GLN A 49 9.24 5.01 -8.78
CA GLN A 49 10.04 4.48 -7.67
C GLN A 49 10.97 3.35 -8.15
N ASP A 50 12.01 3.73 -8.91
CA ASP A 50 13.01 2.82 -9.49
C ASP A 50 13.78 1.96 -8.46
N HIS A 51 13.67 2.27 -7.16
CA HIS A 51 14.36 1.58 -6.07
C HIS A 51 13.44 0.71 -5.20
N HIS A 52 12.16 0.62 -5.54
CA HIS A 52 11.18 -0.13 -4.75
C HIS A 52 10.64 -1.32 -5.54
N PHE A 53 10.54 -2.48 -4.88
CA PHE A 53 9.80 -3.61 -5.42
C PHE A 53 8.58 -3.91 -4.55
N PHE A 54 7.50 -4.27 -5.22
CA PHE A 54 6.25 -4.65 -4.58
C PHE A 54 6.41 -6.00 -3.86
N GLU A 55 6.26 -6.02 -2.53
CA GLU A 55 6.33 -7.25 -1.75
C GLU A 55 4.95 -7.85 -1.45
N GLY A 56 3.93 -7.01 -1.33
CA GLY A 56 2.57 -7.48 -1.12
C GLY A 56 1.62 -6.44 -0.56
N LEU A 57 0.42 -6.90 -0.24
CA LEU A 57 -0.64 -6.10 0.38
C LEU A 57 -1.17 -6.83 1.60
N VAL A 58 -1.40 -6.08 2.68
CA VAL A 58 -2.00 -6.55 3.92
C VAL A 58 -3.27 -5.76 4.17
N LEU A 59 -4.37 -6.44 4.52
CA LEU A 59 -5.59 -5.75 4.91
C LEU A 59 -5.33 -5.02 6.23
N SER A 60 -5.56 -3.70 6.23
CA SER A 60 -5.39 -2.88 7.43
C SER A 60 -6.40 -3.28 8.50
N ALA A 61 -5.93 -3.43 9.73
CA ALA A 61 -6.77 -3.78 10.87
C ALA A 61 -7.50 -2.57 11.47
N ASP A 62 -7.39 -1.38 10.86
CA ASP A 62 -7.99 -0.15 11.35
C ASP A 62 -9.53 -0.28 11.41
N PRO A 63 -10.12 -0.35 12.62
CA PRO A 63 -11.55 -0.57 12.80
C PRO A 63 -12.40 0.67 12.49
N LEU A 64 -11.77 1.82 12.21
CA LEU A 64 -12.45 3.10 12.01
C LEU A 64 -12.82 3.38 10.54
N SER A 65 -12.52 2.46 9.62
CA SER A 65 -12.82 2.65 8.20
C SER A 65 -14.05 1.84 7.80
N ASP A 66 -15.12 2.52 7.37
CA ASP A 66 -16.31 1.89 6.76
C ASP A 66 -15.98 1.17 5.44
N THR A 67 -14.78 1.38 4.90
CA THR A 67 -14.27 0.76 3.68
C THR A 67 -12.97 -0.01 3.95
N PRO A 68 -12.78 -1.19 3.34
CA PRO A 68 -11.54 -1.95 3.49
C PRO A 68 -10.35 -1.14 2.95
N ARG A 69 -9.28 -1.06 3.75
CA ARG A 69 -8.02 -0.41 3.39
C ARG A 69 -6.93 -1.46 3.33
N TYR A 70 -6.04 -1.33 2.35
CA TYR A 70 -4.91 -2.23 2.20
C TYR A 70 -3.62 -1.45 2.39
N GLU A 71 -2.74 -1.97 3.22
CA GLU A 71 -1.37 -1.49 3.39
C GLU A 71 -0.49 -2.24 2.40
N MET A 72 0.19 -1.48 1.56
CA MET A 72 1.18 -1.95 0.63
C MET A 72 2.53 -2.02 1.31
N LEU A 73 3.13 -3.21 1.24
CA LEU A 73 4.47 -3.51 1.71
C LEU A 73 5.44 -3.34 0.55
N LEU A 74 6.42 -2.46 0.73
CA LEU A 74 7.43 -2.14 -0.27
C LEU A 74 8.80 -2.56 0.24
N GLY A 75 9.54 -3.30 -0.59
CA GLY A 75 10.92 -3.70 -0.37
C GLY A 75 11.92 -2.77 -1.02
N SER A 76 13.22 -3.00 -0.73
CA SER A 76 14.38 -2.32 -1.31
C SER A 76 15.35 -3.28 -1.99
#